data_AF-A0AAQ4ELR0-F1
#
_entry.id   AF-A0AAQ4ELR0-F1
#
_cell.length_a   1.000
_cell.length_b   1.000
_cell.length_c   1.000
_cell.angle_alpha   90.00
_cell.angle_beta   90.00
_cell.angle_gamma   90.00
#
_symmetry.space_group_name_H-M   'P 1'
#
loop_
_entity.id
_entity.type
_entity.pdbx_description
1 polymer ?
#
loop_
_entity_poly.entity_id
_entity_poly.type
_entity_poly.pdbx_seq_one_letter_code
_entity_poly.pdbx_strand_id
1 'polypeptide(L)'
;MSDLDISDFSTTPSASASDATQRAKKRPAGPRFIFTVDERHVFRNIMAKYRDVIENKRTDNTTKKAKDEAWSQLCEDYNSLAGTRTACVAQLRKLSDNMKSRWKKKKSEETRKIFRT
;
A
#
# COMPACT_ATOMS: atom_id res chain seq x y z
N MET A 1 8.78 66.08 -27.96
CA MET A 1 7.73 65.98 -26.92
C MET A 1 7.42 64.51 -26.78
N SER A 2 7.58 63.99 -25.57
CA SER A 2 7.73 62.59 -25.18
C SER A 2 6.58 61.66 -25.61
N ASP A 3 6.95 60.42 -25.94
CA ASP A 3 6.11 59.22 -26.01
C ASP A 3 5.00 59.19 -24.95
N LEU A 4 3.74 59.04 -25.39
CA LEU A 4 2.67 58.55 -24.54
C LEU A 4 2.74 57.02 -24.50
N ASP A 5 3.29 56.56 -23.38
CA ASP A 5 3.34 55.18 -22.91
C ASP A 5 1.94 54.53 -22.95
N ILE A 6 1.72 53.64 -23.93
CA ILE A 6 0.62 52.68 -23.86
C ILE A 6 1.06 51.64 -22.84
N SER A 7 0.47 51.74 -21.64
CA SER A 7 0.66 50.78 -20.57
C SER A 7 0.58 49.35 -21.11
N ASP A 8 1.74 48.69 -21.02
CA ASP A 8 1.96 47.27 -21.23
C ASP A 8 0.96 46.47 -20.38
N PHE A 9 -0.04 45.89 -21.05
CA PHE A 9 -0.91 44.89 -20.48
C PHE A 9 -0.08 43.63 -20.23
N SER A 10 0.64 43.64 -19.11
CA SER A 10 1.23 42.45 -18.53
C SER A 10 0.12 41.51 -18.06
N THR A 11 -0.42 40.72 -18.98
CA THR A 11 -0.91 39.39 -18.64
C THR A 11 0.30 38.55 -18.32
N THR A 12 0.49 38.31 -17.04
CA THR A 12 1.36 37.27 -16.54
C THR A 12 0.65 35.92 -16.73
N PRO A 13 1.13 35.02 -17.60
CA PRO A 13 0.83 33.62 -17.41
C PRO A 13 1.83 33.08 -16.39
N SER A 14 1.60 33.36 -15.10
CA SER A 14 2.24 32.57 -14.03
C SER A 14 1.50 31.24 -13.92
N ALA A 15 1.61 30.44 -14.98
CA ALA A 15 1.29 29.03 -14.94
C ALA A 15 2.43 28.34 -14.18
N SER A 16 2.37 28.41 -12.84
CA SER A 16 3.05 27.48 -11.96
C SER A 16 2.37 26.11 -12.09
N ALA A 17 2.56 25.49 -13.26
CA ALA A 17 2.31 24.08 -13.46
C ALA A 17 3.47 23.35 -12.75
N SER A 18 3.32 23.21 -11.44
CA SER A 18 4.01 22.19 -10.66
C SER A 18 3.42 20.83 -11.04
N ASP A 19 3.61 20.43 -12.31
CA ASP A 19 3.56 19.04 -12.74
C ASP A 19 4.79 18.36 -12.14
N ALA A 20 4.71 18.15 -10.83
CA ALA A 20 5.52 17.17 -10.16
C ALA A 20 4.94 15.80 -10.57
N THR A 21 5.30 15.34 -11.76
CA THR A 21 5.37 13.91 -12.06
C THR A 21 6.29 13.30 -11.01
N GLN A 22 5.70 12.89 -9.88
CA GLN A 22 6.40 12.24 -8.78
C GLN A 22 6.82 10.87 -9.25
N ARG A 23 7.99 10.83 -9.91
CA ARG A 23 8.71 9.60 -10.23
C ARG A 23 8.92 8.84 -8.93
N ALA A 24 8.19 7.73 -8.79
CA ALA A 24 8.27 6.81 -7.67
C ALA A 24 9.74 6.51 -7.33
N LYS A 25 10.22 7.11 -6.23
CA LYS A 25 11.55 6.89 -5.66
C LYS A 25 11.63 5.41 -5.31
N LYS A 26 12.24 4.58 -6.16
CA LYS A 26 12.56 3.19 -5.84
C LYS A 26 13.45 3.23 -4.59
N ARG A 27 12.88 2.93 -3.42
CA ARG A 27 13.59 2.89 -2.16
C ARG A 27 14.77 1.92 -2.33
N PRO A 28 16.00 2.29 -1.93
CA PRO A 28 17.13 1.37 -2.00
C PRO A 28 16.73 0.07 -1.28
N ALA A 29 17.12 -1.07 -1.84
CA ALA A 29 16.85 -2.38 -1.27
C ALA A 29 17.60 -2.51 0.06
N GLY A 30 16.98 -1.98 1.12
CA GLY A 30 17.49 -2.07 2.47
C GLY A 30 17.49 -3.51 2.99
N PRO A 31 18.06 -3.73 4.18
CA PRO A 31 18.08 -5.04 4.82
C PRO A 31 16.69 -5.68 4.82
N ARG A 32 16.64 -6.98 4.49
CA ARG A 32 15.39 -7.74 4.38
C ARG A 32 14.56 -7.52 5.65
N PHE A 33 13.33 -7.02 5.48
CA PHE A 33 12.41 -6.86 6.59
C PHE A 33 11.84 -8.24 6.95
N ILE A 34 12.30 -8.80 8.06
CA ILE A 34 11.85 -10.10 8.57
C ILE A 34 10.86 -9.83 9.70
N PHE A 35 9.61 -10.25 9.49
CA PHE A 35 8.56 -10.13 10.50
C PHE A 35 8.68 -11.29 11.51
N THR A 36 8.63 -10.99 12.80
CA THR A 36 8.62 -11.99 13.87
C THR A 36 7.28 -12.75 13.94
N VAL A 37 7.18 -13.76 14.81
CA VAL A 37 5.92 -14.50 14.99
C VAL A 37 4.83 -13.59 15.56
N ASP A 38 5.17 -12.76 16.53
CA ASP A 38 4.23 -11.87 17.22
C ASP A 38 3.73 -10.78 16.29
N GLU A 39 4.63 -10.15 15.53
CA GLU A 39 4.28 -9.17 14.49
C GLU A 39 3.29 -9.76 13.47
N ARG A 40 3.47 -11.03 13.08
CA ARG A 40 2.55 -11.73 12.17
C ARG A 40 1.18 -11.99 12.80
N HIS A 41 1.12 -12.28 14.10
CA HIS A 41 -0.15 -12.44 14.82
C HIS A 41 -0.89 -11.12 14.95
N VAL A 42 -0.19 -10.07 15.36
CA VAL A 42 -0.73 -8.71 15.43
C VAL A 42 -1.28 -8.28 14.07
N PHE A 43 -0.47 -8.42 13.01
CA PHE A 43 -0.90 -8.11 11.65
C PHE A 43 -2.15 -8.91 11.24
N ARG A 44 -2.23 -10.19 11.58
CA ARG A 44 -3.41 -11.02 11.27
C ARG A 44 -4.66 -10.51 11.98
N ASN A 45 -4.54 -10.08 13.24
CA ASN A 45 -5.66 -9.53 14.01
C ASN A 45 -6.19 -8.23 13.39
N ILE A 46 -5.31 -7.33 12.97
CA ILE A 46 -5.72 -6.09 12.28
C ILE A 46 -6.33 -6.44 10.92
N MET A 47 -5.68 -7.31 10.14
CA MET A 47 -6.15 -7.72 8.83
C MET A 47 -7.53 -8.39 8.87
N ALA A 48 -7.88 -9.07 9.97
CA ALA A 48 -9.21 -9.64 10.16
C ALA A 48 -10.31 -8.57 10.18
N LYS A 49 -10.03 -7.36 10.69
CA LYS A 49 -10.98 -6.23 10.69
C LYS A 49 -11.22 -5.67 9.28
N TYR A 50 -10.18 -5.67 8.44
CA TYR A 50 -10.24 -5.18 7.05
C TYR A 50 -10.54 -6.29 6.03
N ARG A 51 -10.84 -7.50 6.50
CA ARG A 51 -11.02 -8.69 5.65
C ARG A 51 -12.09 -8.47 4.59
N ASP A 52 -13.24 -7.91 4.97
CA ASP A 52 -14.38 -7.77 4.07
C ASP A 52 -14.06 -6.85 2.87
N VAL A 53 -13.25 -5.82 3.09
CA VAL A 53 -12.81 -4.89 2.02
C VAL A 53 -11.71 -5.52 1.16
N ILE A 54 -10.72 -6.17 1.80
CA ILE A 54 -9.55 -6.73 1.10
C ILE A 54 -9.92 -8.00 0.31
N GLU A 55 -10.83 -8.83 0.83
CA GLU A 55 -11.28 -10.09 0.21
C GLU A 55 -12.43 -9.89 -0.78
N ASN A 56 -12.96 -8.66 -0.90
CA ASN A 56 -13.99 -8.34 -1.87
C ASN A 56 -13.53 -8.69 -3.30
N LYS A 57 -14.22 -9.64 -3.94
CA LYS A 57 -13.94 -10.12 -5.31
C LYS A 57 -14.41 -9.17 -6.41
N ARG A 58 -15.07 -8.07 -6.05
CA ARG A 58 -15.56 -7.05 -6.98
C ARG A 58 -14.39 -6.20 -7.51
N THR A 59 -14.46 -5.85 -8.79
CA THR A 59 -13.39 -5.19 -9.55
C THR A 59 -13.86 -3.85 -10.12
N ASP A 60 -14.48 -3.01 -9.30
CA ASP A 60 -14.79 -1.64 -9.71
C ASP A 60 -13.63 -0.70 -9.34
N ASN A 61 -13.46 0.40 -10.07
CA ASN A 61 -12.46 1.41 -9.73
C ASN A 61 -12.65 1.97 -8.31
N THR A 62 -13.90 2.13 -7.84
CA THR A 62 -14.21 2.53 -6.46
C THR A 62 -13.70 1.51 -5.45
N THR A 63 -13.91 0.21 -5.72
CA THR A 63 -13.42 -0.86 -4.83
C THR A 63 -11.90 -0.99 -4.82
N LYS A 64 -11.21 -0.65 -5.92
CA LYS A 64 -9.74 -0.62 -5.96
C LYS A 64 -9.20 0.48 -5.03
N LYS A 65 -9.74 1.69 -5.13
CA LYS A 65 -9.39 2.79 -4.24
C LYS A 65 -9.68 2.46 -2.77
N ALA A 66 -10.86 1.90 -2.47
CA ALA A 66 -11.20 1.48 -1.12
C ALA A 66 -10.24 0.40 -0.56
N LYS A 67 -9.77 -0.53 -1.41
CA LYS A 67 -8.74 -1.51 -1.02
C LYS A 67 -7.41 -0.81 -0.72
N ASP A 68 -6.99 0.12 -1.57
CA ASP A 68 -5.75 0.86 -1.35
C ASP A 68 -5.82 1.70 -0.06
N GLU A 69 -6.93 2.36 0.20
CA GLU A 69 -7.21 3.09 1.45
C GLU A 69 -7.22 2.16 2.67
N ALA A 70 -7.90 1.01 2.59
CA ALA A 70 -7.89 0.02 3.67
C ALA A 70 -6.48 -0.49 3.98
N TRP A 71 -5.63 -0.64 2.96
CA TRP A 71 -4.22 -1.00 3.15
C TRP A 71 -3.41 0.12 3.82
N SER A 72 -3.69 1.39 3.51
CA SER A 72 -3.07 2.54 4.16
C SER A 72 -3.48 2.63 5.62
N GLN A 73 -4.78 2.53 5.92
CA GLN A 73 -5.30 2.50 7.29
C GLN A 73 -4.73 1.34 8.10
N LEU A 74 -4.69 0.14 7.52
CA LEU A 74 -4.08 -1.03 8.16
C LEU A 74 -2.61 -0.79 8.52
N CYS A 75 -1.87 -0.09 7.64
CA CYS A 75 -0.48 0.27 7.87
C CYS A 75 -0.32 1.29 9.01
N GLU A 76 -1.22 2.27 9.08
CA GLU A 76 -1.27 3.25 10.16
C GLU A 76 -1.60 2.58 11.50
N ASP A 77 -2.65 1.75 11.53
CA ASP A 77 -3.02 0.94 12.69
C ASP A 77 -1.83 0.11 13.18
N TYR A 78 -1.13 -0.58 12.27
CA TYR A 78 0.03 -1.40 12.63
C TYR A 78 1.19 -0.56 13.17
N ASN A 79 1.43 0.61 12.59
CA ASN A 79 2.49 1.51 13.04
C ASN A 79 2.13 2.23 14.35
N SER A 80 0.84 2.36 14.67
CA SER A 80 0.35 2.95 15.92
C SER A 80 0.54 2.03 17.12
N LEU A 81 0.68 0.72 16.90
CA LEU A 81 0.89 -0.24 17.97
C LEU A 81 2.32 -0.10 18.54
N ALA A 82 2.39 0.17 19.84
CA ALA A 82 3.66 0.19 20.56
C ALA A 82 4.27 -1.22 20.58
N GLY A 83 5.52 -1.34 20.11
CA GLY A 83 6.27 -2.61 20.13
C GLY A 83 6.39 -3.31 18.77
N THR A 84 5.73 -2.80 17.72
CA THR A 84 5.95 -3.27 16.34
C THR A 84 6.87 -2.32 15.58
N ARG A 85 7.73 -2.89 14.71
CA ARG A 85 8.60 -2.07 13.87
C ARG A 85 7.79 -1.39 12.78
N THR A 86 8.14 -0.14 12.44
CA THR A 86 7.44 0.60 11.37
C THR A 86 7.52 -0.15 10.03
N ALA A 87 6.35 -0.53 9.51
CA ALA A 87 6.21 -1.20 8.23
C ALA A 87 5.55 -0.27 7.22
N CYS A 88 5.83 -0.50 5.94
CA CYS A 88 5.19 0.18 4.82
C CYS A 88 4.11 -0.73 4.22
N VAL A 89 3.07 -0.13 3.63
CA VAL A 89 2.00 -0.83 2.90
C VAL A 89 2.52 -1.93 1.97
N ALA A 90 3.60 -1.67 1.22
CA ALA A 90 4.20 -2.65 0.31
C ALA A 90 4.76 -3.90 1.05
N GLN A 91 5.34 -3.71 2.24
CA GLN A 91 5.87 -4.79 3.06
C GLN A 91 4.73 -5.63 3.66
N LEU A 92 3.67 -4.98 4.12
CA LEU A 92 2.48 -5.63 4.66
C LEU A 92 1.71 -6.41 3.60
N ARG A 93 1.58 -5.87 2.38
CA ARG A 93 1.04 -6.59 1.22
C ARG A 93 1.83 -7.87 0.95
N LYS A 94 3.17 -7.74 0.88
CA LYS A 94 4.06 -8.89 0.66
C LYS A 94 3.97 -9.92 1.78
N LEU A 95 3.88 -9.48 3.03
CA LEU A 95 3.65 -10.35 4.18
C LEU A 95 2.35 -11.13 4.02
N SER A 96 1.27 -10.46 3.64
CA SER A 96 -0.04 -11.08 3.43
C SER A 96 0.00 -12.12 2.30
N ASP A 97 0.66 -11.82 1.19
CA ASP A 97 0.80 -12.75 0.05
C ASP A 97 1.63 -13.97 0.44
N ASN A 98 2.76 -13.74 1.12
CA ASN A 98 3.59 -14.82 1.63
C ASN A 98 2.81 -15.71 2.60
N MET A 99 2.03 -15.13 3.52
CA MET A 99 1.16 -15.91 4.41
C MET A 99 0.16 -16.73 3.60
N LYS A 100 -0.64 -16.11 2.73
CA LYS A 100 -1.65 -16.80 1.89
C LYS A 100 -1.03 -17.94 1.07
N SER A 101 0.14 -17.71 0.49
CA SER A 101 0.88 -18.73 -0.28
C SER A 101 1.26 -19.93 0.59
N ARG A 102 1.81 -19.70 1.79
CA ARG A 102 2.14 -20.78 2.73
C ARG A 102 0.91 -21.59 3.16
N TRP A 103 -0.21 -20.91 3.44
CA TRP A 103 -1.47 -21.58 3.77
C TRP A 103 -1.98 -22.46 2.62
N LYS A 104 -1.99 -21.94 1.39
CA LYS A 104 -2.39 -22.70 0.20
C LYS A 104 -1.50 -23.92 -0.04
N LYS A 105 -0.18 -23.77 0.12
CA LYS A 105 0.78 -24.88 0.00
C LYS A 105 0.52 -25.96 1.03
N LYS A 106 0.33 -25.60 2.31
CA LYS A 106 0.01 -26.54 3.38
C LYS A 106 -1.29 -27.30 3.09
N LYS A 107 -2.35 -26.60 2.65
CA LYS A 107 -3.63 -27.22 2.28
C LYS A 107 -3.49 -28.19 1.09
N SER A 108 -2.72 -27.80 0.08
CA SER A 108 -2.43 -28.64 -1.09
C SER A 108 -1.63 -29.90 -0.73
N GLU A 109 -0.67 -29.80 0.18
CA GLU A 109 0.10 -30.94 0.66
C GLU A 109 -0.76 -31.91 1.47
N GLU A 110 -1.70 -31.39 2.28
CA GLU A 110 -2.65 -32.21 3.04
C GLU A 110 -3.59 -32.98 2.12
N THR A 111 -4.19 -32.32 1.13
CA THR A 111 -5.03 -33.02 0.14
C THR A 111 -4.23 -34.09 -0.60
N ARG A 112 -3.01 -33.78 -1.05
CA ARG A 112 -2.12 -34.76 -1.70
C ARG A 112 -1.79 -35.97 -0.84
N LYS A 113 -1.65 -35.81 0.48
CA LYS A 113 -1.41 -36.94 1.40
C LYS A 113 -2.65 -37.82 1.54
N ILE A 114 -3.82 -37.20 1.64
CA ILE A 114 -5.11 -37.90 1.74
C ILE A 114 -5.37 -38.72 0.47
N PHE A 115 -5.19 -38.13 -0.72
CA PHE A 115 -5.43 -38.83 -1.99
C PHE A 115 -4.37 -39.88 -2.36
N ARG A 116 -3.23 -39.92 -1.64
CA ARG A 116 -2.13 -40.86 -1.89
C ARG A 116 -2.14 -42.06 -0.94
N THR A 117 -3.07 -42.09 0.02
CA THR A 117 -3.28 -43.20 0.95
C THR A 117 -4.54 -43.95 0.54
#